data_AF-A0A530QS07-F1
#
_entry.id   AF-A0A530QS07-F1
#
_cell.length_a   1.000
_cell.length_b   1.000
_cell.length_c   1.000
_cell.angle_alpha   90.00
_cell.angle_beta   90.00
_cell.angle_gamma   90.00
#
_symmetry.space_group_name_H-M   'P 1'
#
loop_
_entity.id
_entity.type
_entity.pdbx_description
1 polymer ?
#
loop_
_entity_poly.entity_id
_entity_poly.type
_entity_poly.pdbx_seq_one_letter_code
_entity_poly.pdbx_strand_id
1 'polypeptide(L)'
;MRRPFKATAPTKEGPRSNRDIRVPRVQLIDAEGHNHGDVSINDALLLAEEAGLDLVEISPNAVPPVVKILDLGKLKYANQKKAAEARKNQKVI
;
A
#
# COMPACT_ATOMS: atom_id res chain seq x y z
N MET A 1 -9.49 25.43 32.48
CA MET A 1 -9.13 24.01 32.23
C MET A 1 -8.87 23.81 30.74
N ARG A 2 -7.61 23.57 30.33
CA ARG A 2 -7.30 23.18 28.95
C ARG A 2 -7.67 21.70 28.78
N ARG A 3 -8.51 21.37 27.79
CA ARG A 3 -8.78 19.98 27.37
C ARG A 3 -7.44 19.27 27.14
N PRO A 4 -7.19 18.09 27.73
CA PRO A 4 -6.02 17.30 27.36
C PRO A 4 -6.15 16.93 25.88
N PHE A 5 -5.10 17.24 25.12
CA PHE A 5 -4.98 16.87 23.72
C PHE A 5 -5.17 15.35 23.60
N LYS A 6 -6.27 14.93 22.97
CA LYS A 6 -6.50 13.53 22.62
C LYS A 6 -5.41 13.15 21.63
N ALA A 7 -4.45 12.33 22.06
CA ALA A 7 -3.47 11.75 21.16
C ALA A 7 -4.23 11.07 20.02
N THR A 8 -4.13 11.61 18.80
CA THR A 8 -4.65 10.97 17.61
C THR A 8 -4.01 9.59 17.53
N ALA A 9 -4.84 8.55 17.46
CA ALA A 9 -4.40 7.18 17.32
C ALA A 9 -3.34 7.10 16.20
N PRO A 10 -2.29 6.28 16.34
CA PRO A 10 -1.27 6.16 15.31
C PRO A 10 -1.98 5.77 14.02
N THR A 11 -2.02 6.70 13.07
CA THR A 11 -2.43 6.41 11.70
C THR A 11 -1.53 5.28 11.24
N LYS A 12 -2.07 4.14 10.79
CA LYS A 12 -1.26 3.12 10.13
C LYS A 12 -0.57 3.83 8.93
N GLU A 13 0.68 4.24 9.09
CA GLU A 13 1.45 5.01 8.11
C GLU A 13 1.94 4.12 6.95
N GLY A 14 1.11 3.17 6.53
CA GLY A 14 1.42 2.21 5.48
C GLY A 14 0.36 2.25 4.39
N PRO A 15 0.73 1.88 3.15
CA PRO A 15 -0.25 1.66 2.10
C PRO A 15 -1.29 0.65 2.59
N ARG A 16 -2.56 0.90 2.27
CA ARG A 16 -3.65 -0.04 2.60
C ARG A 16 -3.44 -1.31 1.78
N SER A 17 -3.79 -2.45 2.37
CA SER A 17 -3.60 -3.75 1.71
C SER A 17 -4.76 -4.69 1.99
N ASN A 18 -5.02 -5.58 1.04
CA ASN A 18 -6.02 -6.64 1.12
C ASN A 18 -7.38 -6.08 1.61
N ARG A 19 -7.82 -6.54 2.78
CA ARG A 19 -9.10 -6.16 3.41
C ARG A 19 -9.17 -4.73 3.94
N ASP A 20 -8.05 -4.01 4.00
CA ASP A 20 -8.06 -2.58 4.36
C ASP A 20 -8.62 -1.71 3.22
N ILE A 21 -8.66 -2.23 1.99
CA ILE A 21 -9.22 -1.57 0.81
C ILE A 21 -10.73 -1.85 0.76
N ARG A 22 -11.56 -0.81 0.96
CA ARG A 22 -13.03 -0.93 1.07
C ARG A 22 -13.79 -0.45 -0.16
N VAL A 23 -13.08 -0.06 -1.22
CA VAL A 23 -13.71 0.41 -2.45
C VAL A 23 -14.18 -0.78 -3.29
N PRO A 24 -15.32 -0.67 -4.00
CA PRO A 24 -15.86 -1.77 -4.78
C PRO A 24 -15.12 -2.01 -6.10
N ARG A 25 -14.55 -0.94 -6.68
CA ARG A 25 -13.85 -0.95 -7.97
C ARG A 25 -12.45 -0.39 -7.81
N VAL A 26 -11.49 -1.06 -8.45
CA VAL A 26 -10.07 -0.75 -8.35
C VAL A 26 -9.40 -0.95 -9.70
N GLN A 27 -8.38 -0.16 -9.97
CA GLN A 27 -7.51 -0.40 -11.11
C GLN A 27 -6.46 -1.45 -10.71
N LEU A 28 -6.53 -2.66 -11.28
CA LEU A 28 -5.62 -3.76 -10.92
C LEU A 28 -4.38 -3.79 -11.81
N ILE A 29 -3.23 -3.84 -11.16
CA ILE A 29 -1.94 -4.15 -11.77
C ILE A 29 -1.43 -5.45 -11.16
N ASP A 30 -1.02 -6.42 -11.98
CA ASP A 30 -0.48 -7.69 -11.49
C ASP A 30 0.96 -7.55 -10.95
N ALA A 31 1.55 -8.68 -10.57
CA ALA A 31 2.94 -8.75 -10.12
C ALA A 31 3.96 -8.55 -11.25
N GLU A 32 3.60 -8.90 -12.50
CA GLU A 32 4.45 -8.74 -13.69
C GLU A 32 4.45 -7.30 -14.23
N GLY A 33 3.53 -6.46 -13.78
CA GLY A 33 3.31 -5.10 -14.24
C GLY A 33 2.25 -4.97 -15.36
N HIS A 34 1.54 -6.05 -15.69
CA HIS A 34 0.36 -6.00 -16.56
C HIS A 34 -0.79 -5.27 -15.89
N ASN A 35 -1.46 -4.42 -16.67
CA ASN A 35 -2.60 -3.64 -16.20
C ASN A 35 -3.90 -4.31 -16.66
N HIS A 36 -4.67 -4.85 -15.72
CA HIS A 36 -5.93 -5.54 -15.98
C HIS A 36 -7.12 -4.60 -16.15
N GLY A 37 -6.94 -3.29 -15.94
CA GLY A 37 -8.04 -2.35 -16.05
C GLY A 37 -8.77 -2.11 -14.72
N ASP A 38 -9.98 -1.57 -14.84
CA ASP A 38 -10.94 -1.44 -13.75
C ASP A 38 -11.61 -2.80 -13.51
N VAL A 39 -11.35 -3.38 -12.35
CA VAL A 39 -11.89 -4.66 -11.91
C VAL A 39 -12.55 -4.53 -10.53
N SER A 40 -13.32 -5.55 -10.14
CA SER A 40 -13.88 -5.59 -8.79
C SER A 40 -12.77 -5.88 -7.76
N ILE A 41 -12.96 -5.38 -6.54
CA ILE A 41 -12.05 -5.68 -5.43
C ILE A 41 -11.95 -7.19 -5.16
N ASN A 42 -13.04 -7.93 -5.38
CA ASN A 42 -13.08 -9.38 -5.15
C ASN A 42 -12.20 -10.12 -6.15
N ASP A 43 -12.27 -9.76 -7.43
CA ASP A 43 -11.43 -10.36 -8.47
C ASP A 43 -9.96 -10.03 -8.23
N ALA A 44 -9.67 -8.78 -7.83
CA ALA A 44 -8.32 -8.35 -7.46
C ALA A 44 -7.76 -9.12 -6.25
N LEU A 45 -8.59 -9.37 -5.23
CA LEU A 45 -8.19 -10.17 -4.07
C LEU A 45 -7.96 -11.63 -4.44
N LEU A 46 -8.82 -12.21 -5.28
CA LEU A 46 -8.68 -13.59 -5.75
C LEU A 46 -7.37 -13.76 -6.52
N LEU A 47 -7.06 -12.86 -7.46
CA LEU A 47 -5.81 -12.91 -8.23
C LEU A 47 -4.57 -12.74 -7.33
N ALA A 48 -4.66 -11.92 -6.29
CA ALA A 48 -3.58 -11.79 -5.32
C ALA A 48 -3.40 -13.09 -4.50
N GLU A 49 -4.49 -13.72 -4.07
CA GLU A 49 -4.47 -15.02 -3.37
C GLU A 49 -3.93 -16.14 -4.26
N GLU A 50 -4.33 -16.20 -5.54
CA GLU A 50 -3.82 -17.18 -6.52
C GLU A 50 -2.33 -17.01 -6.77
N ALA A 51 -1.84 -15.75 -6.81
CA ALA A 51 -0.41 -15.45 -6.92
C ALA A 51 0.36 -15.68 -5.61
N GLY A 52 -0.32 -15.90 -4.48
CA GLY A 52 0.30 -15.99 -3.15
C GLY A 52 0.94 -14.68 -2.68
N LEU A 53 0.44 -13.54 -3.15
CA LEU A 53 0.94 -12.19 -2.89
C LEU A 53 -0.14 -11.33 -2.20
N ASP A 54 0.22 -10.12 -1.81
CA ASP A 54 -0.73 -9.17 -1.24
C ASP A 54 -1.26 -8.20 -2.30
N LEU A 55 -2.54 -7.83 -2.18
CA LEU A 55 -3.10 -6.71 -2.90
C LEU A 55 -2.76 -5.42 -2.16
N VAL A 56 -1.94 -4.55 -2.74
CA VAL A 56 -1.49 -3.30 -2.08
C VAL A 56 -1.98 -2.09 -2.85
N GLU A 57 -2.61 -1.15 -2.15
CA GLU A 57 -3.03 0.13 -2.70
C GLU A 57 -1.81 1.05 -2.86
N ILE A 58 -1.45 1.37 -4.11
CA ILE A 58 -0.30 2.22 -4.44
C ILE A 58 -0.73 3.67 -4.60
N SER A 59 -1.89 3.91 -5.21
CA SER A 59 -2.41 5.26 -5.42
C SER A 59 -3.87 5.37 -4.97
N PRO A 60 -4.10 5.83 -3.73
CA PRO A 60 -5.46 6.06 -3.22
C PRO A 60 -6.12 7.31 -3.82
N ASN A 61 -5.32 8.21 -4.43
CA ASN A 61 -5.81 9.49 -4.97
C ASN A 61 -6.38 9.35 -6.40
N ALA A 62 -6.19 8.20 -7.05
CA ALA A 62 -6.72 7.94 -8.38
C ALA A 62 -8.20 7.55 -8.31
N VAL A 63 -8.94 7.81 -9.40
CA VAL A 63 -10.34 7.40 -9.55
C VAL A 63 -10.45 6.57 -10.83
N PRO A 64 -10.55 5.22 -10.76
CA PRO A 64 -10.54 4.38 -9.56
C PRO A 64 -9.14 4.27 -8.89
N PRO A 65 -9.07 3.96 -7.58
CA PRO A 65 -7.79 3.80 -6.88
C PRO A 65 -6.99 2.65 -7.45
N VAL A 66 -5.66 2.83 -7.50
CA VAL A 66 -4.76 1.88 -8.15
C VAL A 66 -4.21 0.91 -7.12
N VAL A 67 -4.48 -0.37 -7.36
CA VAL A 67 -3.99 -1.49 -6.57
C VAL A 67 -2.99 -2.31 -7.39
N LYS A 68 -1.96 -2.82 -6.72
CA LYS A 68 -0.95 -3.67 -7.33
C LYS A 68 -0.74 -4.93 -6.51
N ILE A 69 -0.66 -6.07 -7.17
CA ILE A 69 -0.32 -7.35 -6.55
C ILE A 69 1.18 -7.37 -6.28
N LEU A 70 1.59 -7.40 -5.01
CA LEU A 70 2.99 -7.42 -4.58
C LEU A 70 3.13 -7.91 -3.13
N ASP A 71 4.32 -8.35 -2.76
CA ASP A 71 4.65 -8.71 -1.38
C ASP A 71 4.86 -7.45 -0.51
N LEU A 72 3.91 -7.18 0.40
CA LEU A 72 3.96 -6.02 1.28
C LEU A 72 5.12 -6.10 2.29
N GLY A 73 5.45 -7.31 2.75
CA GLY A 73 6.55 -7.56 3.70
C GLY A 73 7.89 -7.19 3.09
N LYS A 74 8.16 -7.66 1.87
CA LYS A 74 9.36 -7.33 1.11
C LYS A 74 9.45 -5.83 0.80
N LEU A 75 8.33 -5.20 0.43
CA LEU A 75 8.28 -3.76 0.15
C LEU A 75 8.57 -2.92 1.39
N LYS A 76 7.99 -3.27 2.55
CA LYS A 76 8.28 -2.60 3.83
C LYS A 76 9.75 -2.72 4.22
N TYR A 77 10.33 -3.92 4.08
CA TYR A 77 11.74 -4.14 4.37
C TYR A 77 12.65 -3.33 3.44
N ALA A 78 12.39 -3.34 2.13
CA ALA A 78 13.15 -2.57 1.16
C ALA A 78 13.06 -1.05 1.42
N ASN A 79 11.86 -0.54 1.73
CA ASN A 79 11.66 0.86 2.06
C ASN A 79 12.38 1.27 3.36
N GLN A 80 12.33 0.44 4.40
CA GLN A 80 13.05 0.70 5.65
C GLN A 80 14.57 0.71 5.44
N LYS A 81 15.09 -0.26 4.68
CA LYS A 81 16.52 -0.34 4.35
C LYS A 81 16.97 0.90 3.56
N LYS A 82 16.23 1.27 2.51
CA LYS A 82 16.51 2.47 1.71
C LYS A 82 16.42 3.76 2.52
N ALA A 83 15.44 3.87 3.43
CA ALA A 83 15.33 5.02 4.33
C ALA A 83 16.50 5.10 5.32
N ALA A 84 16.97 3.96 5.82
CA ALA A 84 18.15 3.89 6.69
C ALA A 84 19.44 4.28 5.94
N GLU A 85 19.61 3.83 4.70
CA GLU A 85 20.73 4.23 3.84
C GLU A 85 20.68 5.72 3.48
N ALA A 86 19.50 6.27 3.16
CA ALA A 86 19.32 7.69 2.87
C ALA A 86 19.65 8.58 4.08
N ARG A 87 19.23 8.18 5.29
CA ARG A 87 19.58 8.88 6.54
C ARG A 87 21.09 8.82 6.85
N LYS A 88 21.77 7.71 6.52
CA LYS A 88 23.23 7.58 6.69
C LYS A 88 24.00 8.44 5.67
N ASN A 89 23.45 8.62 4.48
CA ASN A 89 24.08 9.42 3.41
C ASN A 89 23.74 10.91 3.46
N GLN A 90 22.77 11.33 4.28
CA GLN A 90 22.59 12.74 4.64
C GLN A 90 23.75 13.18 5.55
N LYS A 91 24.86 13.54 4.91
CA LYS A 91 25.96 14.25 5.56
C LYS A 91 25.41 15.56 6.10
N VAL A 92 25.46 15.71 7.42
CA VAL A 92 25.33 17.01 8.11
C VAL A 92 26.41 17.92 7.52
N ILE A 93 25.99 19.01 6.87
CA ILE A 93 26.88 20.12 6.49
C ILE A 93 26.86 21.12 7.64
#